data_AF-A0A9D6Z3N6-F1
#
_entry.id   AF-A0A9D6Z3N6-F1
#
_cell.length_a   1.000
_cell.length_b   1.000
_cell.length_c   1.000
_cell.angle_alpha   90.00
_cell.angle_beta   90.00
_cell.angle_gamma   90.00
#
_symmetry.space_group_name_H-M   'P 1'
#
loop_
_entity.id
_entity.type
_entity.pdbx_description
1 polymer ?
#
loop_
_entity_poly.entity_id
_entity_poly.type
_entity_poly.pdbx_seq_one_letter_code
_entity_poly.pdbx_strand_id
1 'polypeptide(L)'
;MSLNENLVNTDTNLGMGKKIDEFLEKAKLPGWLTAVGVVELHHNRGRDELVHRSLKEFCPETLPFERFAYNTAFYYTMLLAHFLFECFKEDVCREVVPVEAYPNTLR
;
A
#
# COMPACT_ATOMS: atom_id res chain seq x y z
N MET A 1 -29.55 -15.47 -14.00
CA MET A 1 -28.62 -16.22 -13.15
C MET A 1 -28.38 -15.35 -11.91
N SER A 2 -29.19 -15.54 -10.86
CA SER A 2 -29.15 -14.68 -9.66
C SER A 2 -27.95 -15.06 -8.81
N LEU A 3 -27.00 -14.13 -8.68
CA LEU A 3 -25.94 -14.20 -7.67
C LEU A 3 -26.62 -14.01 -6.32
N ASN A 4 -26.66 -15.08 -5.54
CA ASN A 4 -27.26 -15.13 -4.22
C ASN A 4 -26.46 -14.22 -3.29
N GLU A 5 -27.12 -13.24 -2.67
CA GLU A 5 -26.57 -12.15 -1.83
C GLU A 5 -25.92 -12.61 -0.50
N ASN A 6 -25.49 -13.86 -0.37
CA ASN A 6 -24.88 -14.39 0.85
C ASN A 6 -23.53 -15.06 0.55
N LEU A 7 -22.59 -14.30 -0.01
CA LEU A 7 -21.18 -14.67 0.06
C LEU A 7 -20.68 -14.36 1.48
N VAL A 8 -21.02 -15.26 2.40
CA VAL A 8 -20.37 -15.40 3.70
C VAL A 8 -18.87 -15.59 3.41
N ASN A 9 -18.06 -14.59 3.73
CA ASN A 9 -16.62 -14.63 3.51
C ASN A 9 -15.97 -15.55 4.53
N THR A 10 -15.78 -16.82 4.16
CA THR A 10 -15.14 -17.84 5.01
C THR A 10 -13.66 -17.57 5.26
N ASP A 11 -12.99 -16.76 4.44
CA ASP A 11 -11.54 -16.54 4.52
C ASP A 11 -11.16 -15.35 5.41
N THR A 12 -12.02 -14.31 5.53
CA THR A 12 -11.79 -13.16 6.41
C THR A 12 -12.58 -13.19 7.72
N ASN A 13 -13.53 -14.12 7.88
CA ASN A 13 -14.45 -14.22 9.02
C ASN A 13 -15.35 -12.98 9.25
N LEU A 14 -15.44 -12.06 8.28
CA LEU A 14 -16.29 -10.87 8.34
C LEU A 14 -17.72 -11.17 7.87
N GLY A 15 -18.72 -10.55 8.51
CA GLY A 15 -20.15 -10.74 8.19
C GLY A 15 -20.72 -12.06 8.70
N MET A 16 -20.05 -12.71 9.66
CA MET A 16 -20.46 -13.98 10.26
C MET A 16 -21.29 -13.81 11.56
N GLY A 17 -21.64 -12.58 11.93
CA GLY A 17 -22.32 -12.26 13.19
C GLY A 17 -21.42 -12.42 14.42
N LYS A 18 -20.10 -12.27 14.24
CA LYS A 18 -19.11 -12.40 15.32
C LYS A 18 -18.80 -11.02 15.91
N LYS A 19 -18.12 -10.98 17.06
CA LYS A 19 -17.69 -9.73 17.76
C LYS A 19 -17.04 -8.68 16.86
N ILE A 20 -16.36 -9.10 15.79
CA ILE A 20 -15.71 -8.18 14.85
C ILE A 20 -16.71 -7.35 14.05
N ASP A 21 -17.88 -7.91 13.73
CA ASP A 21 -18.95 -7.22 13.01
C ASP A 21 -19.57 -6.14 13.90
N GLU A 22 -19.81 -6.46 15.19
CA GLU A 22 -20.26 -5.48 16.18
C GLU A 22 -19.25 -4.33 16.37
N PHE A 23 -17.94 -4.61 16.30
CA PHE A 23 -16.92 -3.57 16.38
C PHE A 23 -16.90 -2.69 15.12
N LEU A 24 -17.09 -3.27 13.94
CA LEU A 24 -17.14 -2.53 12.68
C LEU A 24 -18.41 -1.66 12.58
N GLU A 25 -19.55 -2.16 13.08
CA GLU A 25 -20.77 -1.37 13.21
C GLU A 25 -20.60 -0.20 14.19
N LYS A 26 -19.99 -0.44 15.36
CA LYS A 26 -19.66 0.62 16.33
C LYS A 26 -18.68 1.65 15.76
N ALA A 27 -17.76 1.22 14.90
CA ALA A 27 -16.82 2.10 14.20
C ALA A 27 -17.46 2.87 13.04
N LYS A 28 -18.77 2.69 12.76
CA LYS A 28 -19.49 3.28 11.62
C LYS A 28 -18.89 2.89 10.27
N LEU A 29 -18.36 1.67 10.15
CA LEU A 29 -17.77 1.12 8.92
C LEU A 29 -18.55 -0.10 8.37
N PRO A 30 -19.89 -0.05 8.27
CA PRO A 30 -20.67 -1.21 7.81
C PRO A 30 -20.37 -1.61 6.36
N GLY A 31 -19.85 -0.69 5.54
CA GLY A 31 -19.46 -0.96 4.15
C GLY A 31 -18.34 -2.01 4.02
N TRP A 32 -17.53 -2.21 5.06
CA TRP A 32 -16.43 -3.18 5.06
C TRP A 32 -16.89 -4.63 5.25
N LEU A 33 -18.17 -4.83 5.63
CA LEU A 33 -18.81 -6.14 5.70
C LEU A 33 -19.38 -6.58 4.33
N THR A 34 -19.37 -5.69 3.33
CA THR A 34 -19.86 -6.01 1.99
C THR A 34 -18.75 -6.62 1.15
N ALA A 35 -19.12 -7.52 0.23
CA ALA A 35 -18.17 -8.11 -0.72
C ALA A 35 -17.41 -7.04 -1.52
N VAL A 36 -18.08 -5.95 -1.91
CA VAL A 36 -17.46 -4.82 -2.62
C VAL A 36 -16.44 -4.12 -1.74
N GLY A 37 -16.77 -3.81 -0.49
CA GLY A 37 -15.85 -3.16 0.45
C GLY A 37 -14.62 -4.03 0.75
N VAL A 38 -14.78 -5.34 0.87
CA VAL A 38 -13.64 -6.27 1.03
C VAL A 38 -12.73 -6.27 -0.19
N VAL A 39 -13.30 -6.26 -1.40
CA VAL A 39 -12.54 -6.18 -2.66
C VAL A 39 -11.79 -4.85 -2.77
N GLU A 40 -12.43 -3.74 -2.44
CA GLU A 40 -11.78 -2.41 -2.42
C GLU A 40 -10.64 -2.32 -1.40
N LEU A 41 -10.82 -2.87 -0.20
CA LEU A 41 -9.75 -2.97 0.81
C LEU A 41 -8.58 -3.81 0.28
N HIS A 42 -8.86 -4.92 -0.41
CA HIS A 42 -7.84 -5.73 -1.05
C HIS A 42 -7.10 -4.98 -2.17
N HIS A 43 -7.79 -4.16 -2.97
CA HIS A 43 -7.17 -3.32 -3.99
C HIS A 43 -6.26 -2.23 -3.39
N ASN A 44 -6.62 -1.67 -2.23
CA ASN A 44 -5.78 -0.71 -1.53
C ASN A 44 -4.43 -1.30 -1.11
N ARG A 45 -4.42 -2.57 -0.67
CA ARG A 45 -3.17 -3.29 -0.35
C ARG A 45 -2.25 -3.43 -1.56
N GLY A 46 -2.79 -3.60 -2.77
CA GLY A 46 -2.00 -3.62 -4.00
C GLY A 46 -1.29 -2.30 -4.29
N ARG A 47 -1.84 -1.16 -3.83
CA ARG A 47 -1.17 0.14 -3.94
C ARG A 47 0.03 0.26 -2.99
N ASP A 48 -0.04 -0.32 -1.81
CA ASP A 48 1.09 -0.35 -0.86
C ASP A 48 2.28 -1.16 -1.43
N GLU A 49 2.00 -2.22 -2.19
CA GLU A 49 3.04 -3.01 -2.87
C GLU A 49 3.78 -2.21 -3.96
N LEU A 50 3.12 -1.23 -4.58
CA LEU A 50 3.75 -0.36 -5.58
C LEU A 50 4.77 0.59 -4.95
N VAL A 51 4.49 1.14 -3.77
CA VAL A 51 5.44 1.99 -3.03
C VAL A 51 6.65 1.18 -2.59
N HIS A 52 6.43 -0.04 -2.08
CA HIS A 52 7.53 -0.94 -1.71
C HIS A 52 8.38 -1.35 -2.92
N ARG A 53 7.78 -1.49 -4.11
CA ARG A 53 8.53 -1.74 -5.34
C ARG A 53 9.33 -0.52 -5.78
N SER A 54 8.73 0.67 -5.76
CA SER A 54 9.40 1.93 -6.10
C SER A 54 10.65 2.14 -5.22
N LEU A 55 10.53 1.89 -3.92
CA LEU A 55 11.66 1.99 -2.99
C LEU A 55 12.79 1.00 -3.30
N LYS A 56 12.46 -0.25 -3.67
CA LYS A 56 13.45 -1.25 -4.10
C LYS A 56 14.14 -0.89 -5.41
N GLU A 57 13.46 -0.17 -6.29
CA GLU A 57 14.07 0.30 -7.54
C GLU A 57 14.90 1.58 -7.34
N PHE A 58 14.60 2.36 -6.30
CA PHE A 58 15.35 3.58 -5.95
C PHE A 58 16.71 3.30 -5.31
N CYS A 59 16.89 2.15 -4.66
CA CYS A 59 18.07 1.84 -3.86
C CYS A 59 18.48 0.36 -3.97
N PRO A 60 19.76 0.00 -3.75
CA PRO A 60 20.16 -1.41 -3.76
C PRO A 60 19.39 -2.24 -2.72
N GLU A 61 18.97 -3.46 -3.11
CA GLU A 61 18.30 -4.38 -2.19
C GLU A 61 19.20 -4.81 -1.02
N THR A 62 20.52 -4.79 -1.22
CA THR A 62 21.54 -5.07 -0.20
C THR A 62 22.13 -3.78 0.33
N LEU A 63 22.05 -3.59 1.66
CA LEU A 63 22.64 -2.45 2.32
C LEU A 63 24.18 -2.53 2.30
N PRO A 64 24.89 -1.40 2.11
CA PRO A 64 26.30 -1.42 1.72
C PRO A 64 27.29 -1.62 2.88
N PHE A 65 26.86 -1.51 4.15
CA PHE A 65 27.76 -1.56 5.29
C PHE A 65 27.68 -2.89 6.05
N GLU A 66 28.81 -3.31 6.63
CA GLU A 66 28.84 -4.50 7.49
C GLU A 66 28.19 -4.23 8.85
N ARG A 67 28.26 -3.00 9.36
CA ARG A 67 27.71 -2.64 10.67
C ARG A 67 26.28 -2.13 10.55
N PHE A 68 25.43 -2.66 11.41
CA PHE A 68 24.01 -2.30 11.50
C PHE A 68 23.78 -0.78 11.64
N ALA A 69 24.52 -0.10 12.52
CA ALA A 69 24.32 1.34 12.77
C ALA A 69 24.48 2.21 11.51
N TYR A 70 25.44 1.88 10.64
CA TYR A 70 25.65 2.61 9.39
C TYR A 70 24.56 2.27 8.36
N ASN A 71 24.13 1.02 8.30
CA ASN A 71 22.98 0.61 7.49
C ASN A 71 21.69 1.29 7.93
N THR A 72 21.48 1.51 9.23
CA THR A 72 20.33 2.24 9.75
C THR A 72 20.35 3.69 9.30
N ALA A 73 21.49 4.38 9.41
CA ALA A 73 21.64 5.74 8.93
C ALA A 73 21.40 5.83 7.41
N PHE A 74 22.02 4.93 6.64
CA PHE A 74 21.85 4.85 5.19
C PHE A 74 20.39 4.61 4.79
N TYR A 75 19.72 3.67 5.47
CA TYR A 75 18.32 3.35 5.22
C TYR A 75 17.41 4.56 5.45
N TYR A 76 17.59 5.30 6.55
CA TYR A 76 16.79 6.50 6.81
C TYR A 76 17.09 7.64 5.82
N THR A 77 18.35 7.84 5.44
CA THR A 77 18.71 8.81 4.40
C THR A 77 18.10 8.45 3.05
N MET A 78 18.14 7.17 2.68
CA MET A 78 17.50 6.65 1.48
C MET A 78 15.98 6.90 1.50
N LEU A 79 15.28 6.60 2.60
CA LEU A 79 13.85 6.86 2.71
C LEU A 79 13.52 8.35 2.53
N LEU A 80 14.31 9.23 3.13
CA LEU A 80 14.13 10.68 2.98
C LEU A 80 14.37 11.13 1.53
N ALA A 81 15.40 10.60 0.88
CA ALA A 81 15.67 10.89 -0.53
C ALA A 81 14.55 10.39 -1.45
N HIS A 82 14.01 9.19 -1.19
CA HIS A 82 12.88 8.65 -1.94
C HIS A 82 11.62 9.51 -1.75
N PHE A 83 11.33 9.94 -0.53
CA PHE A 83 10.20 10.83 -0.26
C PHE A 83 10.33 12.17 -1.01
N LEU A 84 11.52 12.79 -0.99
CA LEU A 84 11.77 14.02 -1.74
C LEU A 84 11.63 13.82 -3.25
N PHE A 85 12.08 12.67 -3.76
CA PHE A 85 11.92 12.29 -5.17
C PHE A 85 10.43 12.18 -5.56
N GLU A 86 9.63 11.47 -4.76
CA GLU A 86 8.18 11.34 -5.02
C GLU A 86 7.47 12.69 -4.94
N CYS A 87 7.78 13.54 -3.95
CA CYS A 87 7.24 14.90 -3.88
C CYS A 87 7.62 15.73 -5.11
N PHE A 88 8.89 15.73 -5.53
CA PHE A 88 9.32 16.46 -6.71
C PHE A 88 8.62 15.94 -7.98
N LYS A 89 8.50 14.61 -8.11
CA LYS A 89 7.80 13.98 -9.23
C LYS A 89 6.34 14.41 -9.28
N GLU A 90 5.64 14.42 -8.14
CA GLU A 90 4.24 14.81 -8.07
C GLU A 90 3.99 16.31 -8.26
N ASP A 91 4.82 17.17 -7.68
CA ASP A 91 4.59 18.61 -7.64
C ASP A 91 5.15 19.34 -8.87
N VAL A 92 6.25 18.84 -9.44
CA VAL A 92 6.97 19.51 -10.53
C VAL A 92 6.84 18.75 -11.85
N CYS A 93 6.94 17.43 -11.83
CA CYS A 93 7.03 16.64 -13.07
C CYS A 93 5.70 16.07 -13.56
N ARG A 94 4.57 16.28 -12.88
CA ARG A 94 3.27 15.66 -13.20
C ARG A 94 2.82 15.81 -14.65
N GLU A 95 3.16 16.93 -15.30
CA GLU A 95 2.78 17.18 -16.70
C GLU A 95 3.70 16.47 -17.73
N VAL A 96 4.87 16.01 -17.29
CA VAL A 96 5.92 15.42 -18.15
C VAL A 96 6.12 13.94 -17.86
N VAL A 97 5.96 13.52 -16.60
CA VAL A 97 6.18 12.17 -16.11
C VAL A 97 4.94 11.72 -15.32
N PRO A 98 4.33 10.57 -15.69
CA PRO A 98 3.23 10.00 -14.91
C PRO A 98 3.62 9.77 -13.46
N VAL A 99 2.70 10.01 -12.52
CA VAL A 99 2.95 9.80 -11.09
C VAL A 99 3.28 8.33 -10.80
N GLU A 100 2.70 7.43 -11.59
CA GLU A 100 2.92 5.98 -11.53
C GLU A 100 4.30 5.55 -12.09
N ALA A 101 5.07 6.47 -12.67
CA ALA A 101 6.39 6.14 -13.22
C ALA A 101 7.38 5.78 -12.11
N TYR A 102 8.13 4.72 -12.35
CA TYR A 102 9.14 4.22 -11.41
C TYR A 102 10.42 5.07 -11.46
N PRO A 103 11.24 5.07 -10.39
CA PRO A 103 12.46 5.87 -10.32
C PRO A 103 13.48 5.62 -11.44
N ASN A 104 13.51 4.41 -12.01
CA ASN A 104 14.38 4.05 -13.13
C ASN A 104 13.92 4.60 -14.50
N THR A 105 12.72 5.18 -14.56
CA THR A 105 12.11 5.73 -15.78
C THR A 105 12.49 7.20 -15.98
N LEU A 106 12.80 7.91 -14.89
CA LEU A 106 13.42 9.23 -14.90
C LEU A 106 14.94 9.07 -15.08
N ARG A 107 15.50 9.58 -16.17
CA ARG A 107 16.94 9.52 -16.50
C ARG A 107 17.49 10.89 -16.83
#